data_AF-A0A7L2N8H0-F1
#
_entry.id   AF-A0A7L2N8H0-F1
#
_cell.length_a   1.000
_cell.length_b   1.000
_cell.length_c   1.000
_cell.angle_alpha   90.00
_cell.angle_beta   90.00
_cell.angle_gamma   90.00
#
_symmetry.space_group_name_H-M   'P 1'
#
loop_
_entity.id
_entity.type
_entity.pdbx_description
1 polymer ?
#
loop_
_entity_poly.entity_id
_entity_poly.type
_entity_poly.pdbx_seq_one_letter_code
_entity_poly.pdbx_strand_id
1 'polypeptide(L)'
;LYADLKFAKAMGGRSMASQALEAAFSMNEAESPYENTQPAPAGQDGDGAEPSPGRWSHQWCIPVGLLATCLLLVATVALGACYWQVSRSLQDTSREHTAEQGRLSQELRAREQSLEQTQLELAQAREKLQRAWHEGNITQMELDRLNMELRRVTGVLGKTEREVQEVQGRLNNSENTVALLRSCTAIDCCPSGWLLYRGKCLFISSEKKTWEDSRDECEKTYSQLLVTKSWSRWTVPTFLKNADVPYWIGLQKGRFPWYDYGWLEEEDPESEEAPEAWFWVDGSLYERPWQSKSNGTCAIISHGSIKPTQCTGPNDLHLWICEKAAGPSLPF
;
A
#
# COMPACT_ATOMS: atom_id res chain seq x y z
N LEU A 1 -23.42 -1.02 8.38
CA LEU A 1 -24.57 -1.00 7.46
C LEU A 1 -24.23 -0.06 6.32
N TYR A 2 -23.57 -0.56 5.28
CA TYR A 2 -23.24 0.20 4.07
C TYR A 2 -23.81 -0.61 2.91
N ALA A 3 -24.72 -0.01 2.13
CA ALA A 3 -25.35 -0.67 1.00
C ALA A 3 -24.49 -0.46 -0.25
N ASP A 4 -23.96 -1.56 -0.75
CA ASP A 4 -23.21 -1.73 -1.99
C ASP A 4 -24.20 -1.70 -3.17
N LEU A 5 -23.98 -0.83 -4.16
CA LEU A 5 -24.70 -0.89 -5.44
C LEU A 5 -23.69 -0.99 -6.58
N LYS A 6 -23.36 -2.24 -6.92
CA LYS A 6 -22.70 -2.61 -8.19
C LYS A 6 -23.76 -2.73 -9.27
N PHE A 7 -23.60 -2.01 -10.38
CA PHE A 7 -24.30 -2.33 -11.62
C PHE A 7 -23.34 -2.90 -12.66
N ALA A 8 -23.81 -4.00 -13.25
CA ALA A 8 -23.08 -4.88 -14.14
C ALA A 8 -22.89 -4.28 -15.54
N LYS A 9 -21.75 -4.65 -16.12
CA LYS A 9 -21.36 -4.45 -17.52
C LYS A 9 -22.13 -5.42 -18.41
N ALA A 10 -22.93 -4.92 -19.36
CA ALA A 10 -23.49 -5.73 -20.44
C ALA A 10 -22.64 -5.57 -21.71
N MET A 11 -22.15 -6.69 -22.23
CA MET A 11 -21.45 -6.79 -23.51
C MET A 11 -22.47 -6.96 -24.65
N GLY A 12 -22.10 -6.54 -25.85
CA GLY A 12 -22.98 -6.36 -26.99
C GLY A 12 -23.63 -7.63 -27.58
N GLY A 13 -24.72 -7.37 -28.30
CA GLY A 13 -25.34 -8.29 -29.24
C GLY A 13 -25.87 -7.52 -30.44
N ARG A 14 -25.37 -7.85 -31.64
CA ARG A 14 -25.95 -7.48 -32.93
C ARG A 14 -27.35 -8.08 -33.05
N SER A 15 -28.33 -7.33 -33.55
CA SER A 15 -29.30 -7.84 -34.54
C SER A 15 -30.08 -6.69 -35.20
N MET A 16 -30.45 -6.95 -36.43
CA MET A 16 -31.01 -6.06 -37.46
C MET A 16 -32.41 -5.53 -37.16
N ALA A 17 -32.65 -4.28 -37.53
CA ALA A 17 -33.93 -3.82 -38.09
C ALA A 17 -33.72 -2.44 -38.74
N SER A 18 -33.29 -2.44 -40.00
CA SER A 18 -33.30 -1.28 -40.87
C SER A 18 -33.90 -1.70 -42.21
N GLN A 19 -35.21 -1.53 -42.36
CA GLN A 19 -35.91 -1.48 -43.65
C GLN A 19 -37.38 -1.09 -43.42
N ALA A 20 -37.91 -0.31 -44.37
CA ALA A 20 -39.13 0.50 -44.34
C ALA A 20 -38.92 1.87 -43.65
N LEU A 21 -39.03 3.01 -44.32
CA LEU A 21 -39.94 3.35 -45.39
C LEU A 21 -39.44 4.63 -46.10
N GLU A 22 -38.79 4.51 -47.26
CA GLU A 22 -38.54 5.65 -48.15
C GLU A 22 -38.33 5.16 -49.58
N ALA A 23 -39.44 5.06 -50.33
CA ALA A 23 -39.47 5.04 -51.78
C ALA A 23 -40.92 5.15 -52.25
N ALA A 24 -41.30 6.33 -52.78
CA ALA A 24 -42.02 6.50 -54.05
C ALA A 24 -42.78 7.84 -54.07
N PHE A 25 -42.08 8.88 -54.52
CA PHE A 25 -42.70 9.92 -55.33
C PHE A 25 -42.38 9.59 -56.80
N SER A 26 -43.39 9.24 -57.60
CA SER A 26 -43.46 9.64 -59.00
C SER A 26 -44.88 9.45 -59.51
N MET A 27 -45.35 10.51 -60.15
CA MET A 27 -46.62 10.66 -60.85
C MET A 27 -46.85 9.53 -61.86
N ASN A 28 -48.11 9.11 -62.06
CA ASN A 28 -48.64 9.00 -63.42
C ASN A 28 -50.18 9.02 -63.47
N GLU A 29 -50.65 9.69 -64.52
CA GLU A 29 -52.00 9.79 -65.06
C GLU A 29 -52.47 8.48 -65.73
N ALA A 30 -53.78 8.45 -66.03
CA ALA A 30 -54.50 7.61 -67.02
C ALA A 30 -55.06 6.20 -66.62
N GLU A 31 -56.38 6.20 -66.40
CA GLU A 31 -57.42 5.57 -67.26
C GLU A 31 -57.90 4.09 -67.08
N SER A 32 -59.18 3.96 -66.65
CA SER A 32 -60.27 2.99 -67.05
C SER A 32 -60.18 1.50 -66.67
N PRO A 33 -61.22 0.61 -66.82
CA PRO A 33 -62.68 0.73 -67.11
C PRO A 33 -63.59 -0.10 -66.14
N TYR A 34 -64.92 0.14 -66.08
CA TYR A 34 -66.06 -0.72 -66.52
C TYR A 34 -67.25 -0.45 -65.55
N GLU A 35 -68.56 -0.57 -65.81
CA GLU A 35 -69.42 -0.74 -66.98
C GLU A 35 -70.87 -0.40 -66.57
N ASN A 36 -71.68 -0.03 -67.55
CA ASN A 36 -73.11 0.31 -67.45
C ASN A 36 -74.02 -0.89 -67.18
N THR A 37 -75.28 -0.61 -66.80
CA THR A 37 -76.41 -1.43 -67.26
C THR A 37 -77.60 -0.55 -67.67
N GLN A 38 -78.00 -0.78 -68.91
CA GLN A 38 -79.15 -0.28 -69.67
C GLN A 38 -80.48 -0.87 -69.14
N PRO A 39 -81.66 -0.39 -69.59
CA PRO A 39 -82.28 -1.06 -70.74
C PRO A 39 -83.06 -0.15 -71.72
N ALA A 40 -82.97 -0.52 -72.99
CA ALA A 40 -84.08 -0.52 -73.96
C ALA A 40 -84.41 -2.02 -74.23
N PRO A 41 -85.37 -2.45 -75.10
CA PRO A 41 -86.22 -1.70 -76.04
C PRO A 41 -87.66 -2.31 -76.24
N ALA A 42 -88.35 -1.83 -77.28
CA ALA A 42 -89.36 -2.47 -78.17
C ALA A 42 -90.57 -1.54 -78.34
N GLY A 43 -90.68 -0.79 -79.44
CA GLY A 43 -91.27 -1.26 -80.72
C GLY A 43 -92.69 -0.67 -80.80
N GLN A 44 -93.25 -0.15 -81.89
CA GLN A 44 -92.97 -0.41 -83.30
C GLN A 44 -93.86 0.53 -84.16
N ASP A 45 -93.29 1.01 -85.27
CA ASP A 45 -93.85 1.39 -86.59
C ASP A 45 -95.01 2.39 -86.75
N GLY A 46 -94.84 3.26 -87.77
CA GLY A 46 -95.93 3.45 -88.73
C GLY A 46 -96.27 4.86 -89.22
N ASP A 47 -95.35 5.45 -90.00
CA ASP A 47 -95.62 6.15 -91.26
C ASP A 47 -96.39 7.50 -91.32
N GLY A 48 -96.02 8.27 -92.36
CA GLY A 48 -96.24 9.70 -92.51
C GLY A 48 -97.64 10.19 -92.91
N ALA A 49 -97.84 11.50 -92.69
CA ALA A 49 -98.19 12.49 -93.73
C ALA A 49 -98.57 13.84 -93.08
N GLU A 50 -98.03 14.93 -93.62
CA GLU A 50 -98.61 16.28 -93.51
C GLU A 50 -100.09 16.27 -93.98
N PRO A 51 -100.99 17.12 -93.43
CA PRO A 51 -100.99 18.54 -93.80
C PRO A 51 -101.49 19.55 -92.73
N SER A 52 -101.18 20.82 -92.97
CA SER A 52 -101.83 22.01 -92.40
C SER A 52 -103.32 22.14 -92.81
N PRO A 53 -104.10 23.14 -92.32
CA PRO A 53 -104.19 23.76 -90.99
C PRO A 53 -105.64 23.84 -90.45
N GLY A 54 -105.86 24.07 -89.15
CA GLY A 54 -107.20 24.26 -88.58
C GLY A 54 -107.21 24.85 -87.15
N ARG A 55 -108.19 25.71 -86.86
CA ARG A 55 -108.25 26.75 -85.81
C ARG A 55 -109.11 26.35 -84.59
N TRP A 56 -108.80 26.98 -83.44
CA TRP A 56 -109.61 27.26 -82.22
C TRP A 56 -109.64 26.15 -81.13
N SER A 57 -109.61 26.41 -79.82
CA SER A 57 -110.03 27.58 -79.03
C SER A 57 -109.27 27.69 -77.69
N HIS A 58 -108.89 28.92 -77.31
CA HIS A 58 -107.98 29.32 -76.23
C HIS A 58 -108.75 29.94 -75.06
N GLN A 59 -109.45 29.17 -74.22
CA GLN A 59 -110.29 29.82 -73.18
C GLN A 59 -110.38 29.14 -71.80
N TRP A 60 -109.62 28.07 -71.55
CA TRP A 60 -109.57 27.43 -70.22
C TRP A 60 -108.13 27.17 -69.69
N CYS A 61 -107.09 27.69 -70.35
CA CYS A 61 -105.68 27.46 -69.98
C CYS A 61 -105.10 28.44 -68.94
N ILE A 62 -105.84 29.47 -68.52
CA ILE A 62 -105.33 30.52 -67.64
C ILE A 62 -105.32 30.11 -66.14
N PRO A 63 -106.37 29.53 -65.53
CA PRO A 63 -106.37 29.23 -64.09
C PRO A 63 -105.53 27.98 -63.74
N VAL A 64 -105.45 26.98 -64.62
CA VAL A 64 -104.63 25.77 -64.42
C VAL A 64 -103.14 26.07 -64.60
N GLY A 65 -102.80 26.95 -65.55
CA GLY A 65 -101.43 27.45 -65.73
C GLY A 65 -100.95 28.22 -64.49
N LEU A 66 -101.80 29.08 -63.92
CA LEU A 66 -101.48 29.81 -62.69
C LEU A 66 -101.23 28.87 -61.50
N LEU A 67 -102.06 27.83 -61.32
CA LEU A 67 -101.84 26.80 -60.28
C LEU A 67 -100.54 26.01 -60.48
N ALA A 68 -100.25 25.58 -61.71
CA ALA A 68 -99.00 24.88 -62.02
C ALA A 68 -97.77 25.77 -61.78
N THR A 69 -97.85 27.05 -62.16
CA THR A 69 -96.79 28.01 -61.86
C THR A 69 -96.63 28.25 -60.36
N CYS A 70 -97.72 28.30 -59.58
CA CYS A 70 -97.66 28.39 -58.13
C CYS A 70 -97.01 27.15 -57.50
N LEU A 71 -97.36 25.93 -57.94
CA LEU A 71 -96.77 24.71 -57.42
C LEU A 71 -95.27 24.61 -57.75
N LEU A 72 -94.86 25.04 -58.94
CA LEU A 72 -93.45 25.13 -59.32
C LEU A 72 -92.69 26.15 -58.46
N LEU A 73 -93.29 27.32 -58.19
CA LEU A 73 -92.69 28.33 -57.29
C LEU A 73 -92.56 27.82 -55.85
N VAL A 74 -93.55 27.09 -55.35
CA VAL A 74 -93.47 26.46 -54.02
C VAL A 74 -92.38 25.39 -53.99
N ALA A 75 -92.26 24.57 -55.04
CA ALA A 75 -91.22 23.56 -55.16
C ALA A 75 -89.80 24.17 -55.24
N THR A 76 -89.61 25.27 -55.98
CA THR A 76 -88.31 25.96 -56.04
C THR A 76 -87.94 26.61 -54.71
N VAL A 77 -88.90 27.21 -54.00
CA VAL A 77 -88.69 27.74 -52.64
C VAL A 77 -88.36 26.62 -51.65
N ALA A 78 -89.05 25.48 -51.73
CA ALA A 78 -88.77 24.32 -50.88
C ALA A 78 -87.37 23.73 -51.14
N LEU A 79 -86.98 23.57 -52.42
CA LEU A 79 -85.64 23.12 -52.79
C LEU A 79 -84.56 24.13 -52.36
N GLY A 80 -84.83 25.43 -52.50
CA GLY A 80 -83.96 26.49 -51.99
C GLY A 80 -83.79 26.43 -50.48
N ALA A 81 -84.87 26.17 -49.73
CA ALA A 81 -84.83 25.99 -48.28
C ALA A 81 -84.05 24.72 -47.89
N CYS A 82 -84.26 23.59 -48.58
CA CYS A 82 -83.51 22.36 -48.35
C CYS A 82 -82.02 22.52 -48.68
N TYR A 83 -81.70 23.16 -49.80
CA TYR A 83 -80.31 23.45 -50.19
C TYR A 83 -79.63 24.39 -49.18
N TRP A 84 -80.32 25.43 -48.75
CA TRP A 84 -79.85 26.33 -47.69
C TRP A 84 -79.62 25.58 -46.37
N GLN A 85 -80.51 24.67 -45.99
CA GLN A 85 -80.39 23.88 -44.77
C GLN A 85 -79.20 22.92 -44.82
N VAL A 86 -79.02 22.18 -45.93
CA VAL A 86 -77.88 21.26 -46.12
C VAL A 86 -76.56 22.04 -46.18
N SER A 87 -76.53 23.15 -46.93
CA SER A 87 -75.36 24.03 -47.00
C SER A 87 -74.97 24.54 -45.61
N ARG A 88 -75.96 24.98 -44.80
CA ARG A 88 -75.74 25.41 -43.43
C ARG A 88 -75.24 24.26 -42.53
N SER A 89 -75.85 23.08 -42.63
CA SER A 89 -75.43 21.88 -41.89
C SER A 89 -73.99 21.47 -42.21
N LEU A 90 -73.62 21.46 -43.50
CA LEU A 90 -72.25 21.18 -43.93
C LEU A 90 -71.27 22.25 -43.42
N GLN A 91 -71.68 23.53 -43.47
CA GLN A 91 -70.87 24.63 -42.98
C GLN A 91 -70.65 24.58 -41.46
N ASP A 92 -71.65 24.12 -40.70
CA ASP A 92 -71.54 23.91 -39.25
C ASP A 92 -70.59 22.73 -38.94
N THR A 93 -70.71 21.58 -39.62
CA THR A 93 -69.75 20.45 -39.45
C THR A 93 -68.32 20.79 -39.88
N SER A 94 -68.16 21.61 -40.92
CA SER A 94 -66.85 22.10 -41.37
C SER A 94 -66.21 23.02 -40.33
N ARG A 95 -67.00 23.87 -39.66
CA ARG A 95 -66.54 24.72 -38.56
C ARG A 95 -66.12 23.92 -37.34
N GLU A 96 -66.85 22.88 -36.99
CA GLU A 96 -66.48 21.98 -35.88
C GLU A 96 -65.16 21.26 -36.17
N HIS A 97 -64.99 20.67 -37.35
CA HIS A 97 -63.74 20.01 -37.72
C HIS A 97 -62.56 20.97 -37.78
N THR A 98 -62.74 22.19 -38.30
CA THR A 98 -61.66 23.20 -38.30
C THR A 98 -61.31 23.68 -36.90
N ALA A 99 -62.28 23.78 -35.99
CA ALA A 99 -62.04 24.07 -34.58
C ALA A 99 -61.30 22.94 -33.87
N GLU A 100 -61.69 21.68 -34.10
CA GLU A 100 -61.02 20.50 -33.54
C GLU A 100 -59.60 20.32 -34.07
N GLN A 101 -59.39 20.47 -35.38
CA GLN A 101 -58.07 20.44 -36.00
C GLN A 101 -57.19 21.59 -35.45
N GLY A 102 -57.78 22.77 -35.25
CA GLY A 102 -57.14 23.88 -34.56
C GLY A 102 -56.68 23.51 -33.15
N ARG A 103 -57.59 22.95 -32.33
CA ARG A 103 -57.29 22.51 -30.96
C ARG A 103 -56.19 21.45 -30.91
N LEU A 104 -56.30 20.39 -31.72
CA LEU A 104 -55.32 19.31 -31.77
C LEU A 104 -53.95 19.82 -32.25
N SER A 105 -53.94 20.71 -33.25
CA SER A 105 -52.69 21.34 -33.72
C SER A 105 -52.03 22.18 -32.63
N GLN A 106 -52.82 22.85 -31.79
CA GLN A 106 -52.31 23.63 -30.66
C GLN A 106 -51.75 22.73 -29.56
N GLU A 107 -52.43 21.62 -29.24
CA GLU A 107 -51.94 20.61 -28.28
C GLU A 107 -50.63 19.96 -28.77
N LEU A 108 -50.53 19.61 -30.06
CA LEU A 108 -49.32 19.07 -30.65
C LEU A 108 -48.16 20.07 -30.58
N ARG A 109 -48.40 21.34 -30.94
CA ARG A 109 -47.38 22.40 -30.81
C ARG A 109 -46.94 22.60 -29.36
N ALA A 110 -47.87 22.56 -28.40
CA ALA A 110 -47.53 22.67 -26.98
C ALA A 110 -46.72 21.46 -26.48
N ARG A 111 -47.07 20.25 -26.93
CA ARG A 111 -46.32 19.02 -26.67
C ARG A 111 -44.92 19.06 -27.27
N GLU A 112 -44.80 19.52 -28.51
CA GLU A 112 -43.53 19.66 -29.22
C GLU A 112 -42.61 20.66 -28.52
N GLN A 113 -43.12 21.86 -28.20
CA GLN A 113 -42.38 22.86 -27.41
C GLN A 113 -41.98 22.33 -26.03
N SER A 114 -42.86 21.59 -25.36
CA SER A 114 -42.53 20.94 -24.09
C SER A 114 -41.43 19.89 -24.25
N LEU A 115 -41.45 19.11 -25.33
CA LEU A 115 -40.43 18.11 -25.60
C LEU A 115 -39.09 18.78 -25.90
N GLU A 116 -39.07 19.80 -26.75
CA GLU A 116 -37.87 20.59 -27.06
C GLU A 116 -37.27 21.21 -25.79
N GLN A 117 -38.10 21.80 -24.93
CA GLN A 117 -37.67 22.34 -23.64
C GLN A 117 -37.03 21.27 -22.76
N THR A 118 -37.66 20.11 -22.62
CA THR A 118 -37.10 19.01 -21.81
C THR A 118 -35.81 18.45 -22.38
N GLN A 119 -35.67 18.41 -23.71
CA GLN A 119 -34.44 17.98 -24.36
C GLN A 119 -33.30 18.97 -24.10
N LEU A 120 -33.59 20.27 -24.16
CA LEU A 120 -32.60 21.30 -23.84
C LEU A 120 -32.18 21.23 -22.37
N GLU A 121 -33.13 21.06 -21.44
CA GLU A 121 -32.83 20.90 -20.02
C GLU A 121 -31.99 19.65 -19.76
N LEU A 122 -32.30 18.53 -20.41
CA LEU A 122 -31.51 17.29 -20.30
C LEU A 122 -30.09 17.47 -20.86
N ALA A 123 -29.94 18.17 -21.98
CA ALA A 123 -28.63 18.49 -22.55
C ALA A 123 -27.80 19.35 -21.58
N GLN A 124 -28.39 20.39 -21.02
CA GLN A 124 -27.73 21.24 -20.01
C GLN A 124 -27.38 20.47 -18.74
N ALA A 125 -28.27 19.60 -18.25
CA ALA A 125 -28.01 18.76 -17.09
C ALA A 125 -26.86 17.78 -17.34
N ARG A 126 -26.80 17.18 -18.54
CA ARG A 126 -25.71 16.30 -18.96
C ARG A 126 -24.36 17.02 -18.97
N GLU A 127 -24.30 18.23 -19.53
CA GLU A 127 -23.07 19.02 -19.54
C GLU A 127 -22.62 19.43 -18.12
N LYS A 128 -23.57 19.81 -17.26
CA LYS A 128 -23.26 20.13 -15.85
C LYS A 128 -22.72 18.89 -15.12
N LEU A 129 -23.36 17.74 -15.30
CA LEU A 129 -22.92 16.48 -14.69
C LEU A 129 -21.54 16.07 -15.21
N GLN A 130 -21.31 16.15 -16.52
CA GLN A 130 -20.00 15.86 -17.09
C GLN A 130 -18.94 16.78 -16.51
N ARG A 131 -19.18 18.09 -16.41
CA ARG A 131 -18.22 19.02 -15.80
C ARG A 131 -17.90 18.65 -14.34
N ALA A 132 -18.93 18.44 -13.52
CA ALA A 132 -18.75 18.05 -12.13
C ALA A 132 -17.99 16.72 -11.99
N TRP A 133 -18.23 15.76 -12.89
CA TRP A 133 -17.51 14.49 -12.90
C TRP A 133 -16.04 14.65 -13.27
N HIS A 134 -15.71 15.48 -14.26
CA HIS A 134 -14.32 15.76 -14.63
C HIS A 134 -13.59 16.46 -13.49
N GLU A 135 -14.21 17.46 -12.86
CA GLU A 135 -13.65 18.16 -11.69
C GLU A 135 -13.46 17.22 -10.50
N GLY A 136 -14.44 16.34 -10.24
CA GLY A 136 -14.32 15.27 -9.24
C GLY A 136 -13.17 14.31 -9.53
N ASN A 137 -12.97 13.92 -10.78
CA ASN A 137 -11.84 13.05 -11.14
C ASN A 137 -10.49 13.74 -10.99
N ILE A 138 -10.39 15.02 -11.34
CA ILE A 138 -9.15 15.79 -11.18
C ILE A 138 -8.80 15.90 -9.69
N THR A 139 -9.76 16.31 -8.87
CA THR A 139 -9.57 16.40 -7.41
C THR A 139 -9.24 15.04 -6.78
N GLN A 140 -9.83 13.94 -7.28
CA GLN A 140 -9.49 12.59 -6.85
C GLN A 140 -8.03 12.23 -7.17
N MET A 141 -7.55 12.52 -8.39
CA MET A 141 -6.16 12.28 -8.77
C MET A 141 -5.17 13.10 -7.93
N GLU A 142 -5.52 14.35 -7.60
CA GLU A 142 -4.73 15.20 -6.71
C GLU A 142 -4.66 14.63 -5.28
N LEU A 143 -5.78 14.12 -4.77
CA LEU A 143 -5.83 13.47 -3.46
C LEU A 143 -4.98 12.19 -3.43
N ASP A 144 -5.03 11.39 -4.50
CA ASP A 144 -4.21 10.18 -4.61
C ASP A 144 -2.72 10.53 -4.67
N ARG A 145 -2.35 11.59 -5.40
CA ARG A 145 -0.98 12.11 -5.43
C ARG A 145 -0.53 12.57 -4.04
N LEU A 146 -1.35 13.35 -3.34
CA LEU A 146 -1.06 13.81 -1.98
C LEU A 146 -0.96 12.64 -1.00
N ASN A 147 -1.80 11.61 -1.13
CA ASN A 147 -1.74 10.40 -0.31
C ASN A 147 -0.48 9.58 -0.56
N MET A 148 0.05 9.55 -1.80
CA MET A 148 1.32 8.92 -2.10
C MET A 148 2.49 9.70 -1.49
N GLU A 149 2.49 11.03 -1.61
CA GLU A 149 3.50 11.88 -0.97
C GLU A 149 3.46 11.78 0.55
N LEU A 150 2.27 11.76 1.15
CA LEU A 150 2.11 11.57 2.58
C LEU A 150 2.73 10.24 3.01
N ARG A 151 2.42 9.14 2.32
CA ARG A 151 3.04 7.83 2.60
C ARG A 151 4.55 7.86 2.46
N ARG A 152 5.08 8.56 1.45
CA ARG A 152 6.53 8.72 1.25
C ARG A 152 7.15 9.47 2.43
N VAL A 153 6.58 10.60 2.83
CA VAL A 153 7.07 11.43 3.94
C VAL A 153 6.98 10.67 5.26
N THR A 154 5.87 9.97 5.53
CA THR A 154 5.74 9.09 6.71
C THR A 154 6.80 7.99 6.72
N GLY A 155 7.10 7.40 5.56
CA GLY A 155 8.16 6.40 5.42
C GLY A 155 9.56 6.95 5.72
N VAL A 156 9.86 8.15 5.21
CA VAL A 156 11.13 8.85 5.50
C VAL A 156 11.22 9.19 6.99
N LEU A 157 10.15 9.75 7.57
CA LEU A 157 10.11 10.10 8.99
C LEU A 157 10.36 8.87 9.87
N GLY A 158 9.71 7.75 9.58
CA GLY A 158 9.93 6.50 10.32
C GLY A 158 11.34 5.91 10.14
N LYS A 159 12.02 6.21 9.01
CA LYS A 159 13.44 5.85 8.84
C LYS A 159 14.34 6.75 9.69
N THR A 160 14.12 8.06 9.63
CA THR A 160 14.87 9.04 10.43
C THR A 160 14.70 8.77 11.93
N GLU A 161 13.51 8.41 12.37
CA GLU A 161 13.24 8.06 13.78
C GLU A 161 14.07 6.86 14.24
N ARG A 162 14.18 5.81 13.41
CA ARG A 162 15.04 4.65 13.72
C ARG A 162 16.52 5.01 13.77
N GLU A 163 16.99 5.83 12.83
CA GLU A 163 18.38 6.31 12.82
C GLU A 163 18.68 7.14 14.08
N VAL A 164 17.74 7.99 14.51
CA VAL A 164 17.86 8.76 15.77
C VAL A 164 17.89 7.82 16.98
N GLN A 165 17.01 6.82 17.05
CA GLN A 165 17.01 5.84 18.14
C GLN A 165 18.32 5.04 18.22
N GLU A 166 18.87 4.64 17.06
CA GLU A 166 20.15 3.94 16.99
C GLU A 166 21.29 4.83 17.49
N VAL A 167 21.39 6.06 16.99
CA VAL A 167 22.41 7.03 17.43
C VAL A 167 22.27 7.33 18.91
N GLN A 168 21.04 7.46 19.43
CA GLN A 168 20.79 7.66 20.85
C GLN A 168 21.25 6.45 21.68
N GLY A 169 20.98 5.22 21.22
CA GLY A 169 21.45 4.01 21.89
C GLY A 169 22.98 3.94 21.94
N ARG A 170 23.64 4.30 20.83
CA ARG A 170 25.11 4.40 20.77
C ARG A 170 25.65 5.48 21.71
N LEU A 171 24.99 6.63 21.77
CA LEU A 171 25.37 7.72 22.67
C LEU A 171 25.25 7.28 24.13
N ASN A 172 24.12 6.69 24.53
CA ASN A 172 23.91 6.18 25.89
C ASN A 172 24.97 5.13 26.28
N ASN A 173 25.34 4.23 25.36
CA ASN A 173 26.40 3.24 25.61
C ASN A 173 27.78 3.91 25.77
N SER A 174 28.07 4.90 24.93
CA SER A 174 29.30 5.68 25.05
C SER A 174 29.35 6.50 26.35
N GLU A 175 28.22 7.06 26.79
CA GLU A 175 28.09 7.80 28.04
C GLU A 175 28.33 6.89 29.25
N ASN A 176 27.76 5.68 29.26
CA ASN A 176 28.03 4.69 30.31
C ASN A 176 29.52 4.29 30.35
N THR A 177 30.14 4.09 29.19
CA THR A 177 31.56 3.77 29.09
C THR A 177 32.42 4.92 29.61
N VAL A 178 32.08 6.16 29.24
CA VAL A 178 32.75 7.36 29.72
C VAL A 178 32.54 7.53 31.22
N ALA A 179 31.36 7.27 31.77
CA ALA A 179 31.09 7.34 33.21
C ALA A 179 31.95 6.34 33.99
N LEU A 180 32.06 5.09 33.52
CA LEU A 180 32.92 4.06 34.11
C LEU A 180 34.40 4.48 34.06
N LEU A 181 34.86 5.01 32.94
CA LEU A 181 36.25 5.49 32.80
C LEU A 181 36.50 6.76 33.63
N ARG A 182 35.51 7.64 33.76
CA ARG A 182 35.59 8.88 34.56
C ARG A 182 35.69 8.57 36.05
N SER A 183 35.05 7.49 36.51
CA SER A 183 35.26 6.93 37.86
C SER A 183 36.72 6.53 38.10
N CYS A 184 37.50 6.18 37.07
CA CYS A 184 38.94 5.93 37.20
C CYS A 184 39.84 7.15 36.97
N THR A 185 39.28 8.30 36.59
CA THR A 185 40.03 9.57 36.52
C THR A 185 39.93 10.37 37.81
N ALA A 186 38.89 10.12 38.61
CA ALA A 186 38.64 10.80 39.87
C ALA A 186 39.07 9.92 41.06
N ILE A 187 40.39 9.77 41.23
CA ILE A 187 41.05 9.36 42.50
C ILE A 187 40.79 7.88 42.90
N ASP A 188 41.87 7.10 42.91
CA ASP A 188 42.01 5.75 43.52
C ASP A 188 41.35 4.53 42.83
N CYS A 189 41.58 4.34 41.53
CA CYS A 189 41.32 3.02 40.91
C CYS A 189 42.29 1.91 41.37
N CYS A 190 43.39 2.27 42.04
CA CYS A 190 44.29 1.35 42.70
C CYS A 190 44.65 1.87 44.09
N PRO A 191 44.83 0.99 45.09
CA PRO A 191 45.30 1.39 46.42
C PRO A 191 46.68 2.08 46.34
N SER A 192 47.00 2.93 47.31
CA SER A 192 48.31 3.57 47.38
C SER A 192 49.44 2.53 47.34
N GLY A 193 50.46 2.78 46.51
CA GLY A 193 51.58 1.84 46.29
C GLY A 193 51.34 0.79 45.20
N TRP A 194 50.16 0.76 44.57
CA TRP A 194 49.87 -0.12 43.44
C TRP A 194 49.92 0.63 42.10
N LEU A 195 50.45 -0.03 41.08
CA LEU A 195 50.55 0.50 39.72
C LEU A 195 49.33 0.10 38.89
N LEU A 196 48.59 1.10 38.37
CA LEU A 196 47.52 0.85 37.40
C LEU A 196 48.11 0.50 36.03
N TYR A 197 47.83 -0.71 35.55
CA TYR A 197 48.20 -1.15 34.21
C TYR A 197 47.06 -1.91 33.54
N ARG A 198 46.51 -1.35 32.46
CA ARG A 198 45.46 -1.98 31.62
C ARG A 198 44.25 -2.51 32.43
N GLY A 199 43.77 -1.74 33.38
CA GLY A 199 42.61 -2.11 34.21
C GLY A 199 42.91 -3.11 35.33
N LYS A 200 44.19 -3.40 35.59
CA LYS A 200 44.65 -4.14 36.77
C LYS A 200 45.53 -3.25 37.64
N CYS A 201 45.46 -3.46 38.94
CA CYS A 201 46.39 -2.90 39.91
C CYS A 201 47.50 -3.92 40.15
N LEU A 202 48.75 -3.50 39.99
CA LEU A 202 49.92 -4.34 40.17
C LEU A 202 50.70 -3.88 41.41
N PHE A 203 50.96 -4.80 42.33
CA PHE A 203 51.85 -4.57 43.46
C PHE A 203 53.20 -5.21 43.16
N ILE A 204 54.29 -4.46 43.35
CA ILE A 204 55.64 -4.94 43.14
C ILE A 204 56.29 -5.04 44.51
N SER A 205 56.74 -6.23 44.90
CA SER A 205 57.35 -6.42 46.21
C SER A 205 58.69 -5.70 46.33
N SER A 206 59.01 -5.25 47.53
CA SER A 206 60.32 -4.72 47.91
C SER A 206 61.24 -5.78 48.51
N GLU A 207 60.69 -6.91 48.95
CA GLU A 207 61.41 -8.02 49.56
C GLU A 207 61.32 -9.29 48.71
N LYS A 208 62.22 -10.23 48.95
CA LYS A 208 62.27 -11.52 48.25
C LYS A 208 61.70 -12.62 49.13
N LYS A 209 60.87 -13.49 48.54
CA LYS A 209 60.21 -14.61 49.22
C LYS A 209 60.20 -15.85 48.32
N THR A 210 59.88 -17.00 48.93
CA THR A 210 59.56 -18.22 48.18
C THR A 210 58.28 -18.01 47.36
N TRP A 211 58.06 -18.83 46.34
CA TRP A 211 56.86 -18.68 45.50
C TRP A 211 55.56 -18.84 46.31
N GLU A 212 55.51 -19.81 47.22
CA GLU A 212 54.37 -20.04 48.12
C GLU A 212 54.15 -18.85 49.07
N ASP A 213 55.19 -18.36 49.75
CA ASP A 213 55.05 -17.20 50.64
C ASP A 213 54.61 -15.94 49.88
N SER A 214 55.08 -15.77 48.64
CA SER A 214 54.66 -14.67 47.76
C SER A 214 53.19 -14.77 47.36
N ARG A 215 52.69 -15.99 47.08
CA ARG A 215 51.27 -16.24 46.82
C ARG A 215 50.44 -15.86 48.04
N ASP A 216 50.83 -16.34 49.21
CA ASP A 216 50.10 -16.10 50.45
C ASP A 216 50.07 -14.60 50.80
N GLU A 217 51.13 -13.84 50.49
CA GLU A 217 51.15 -12.38 50.69
C GLU A 217 50.22 -11.64 49.71
N CYS A 218 50.10 -12.12 48.47
CA CYS A 218 49.10 -11.58 47.54
C CYS A 218 47.67 -11.86 48.06
N GLU A 219 47.40 -13.06 48.57
CA GLU A 219 46.08 -13.44 49.08
C GLU A 219 45.66 -12.59 50.29
N LYS A 220 46.59 -12.29 51.21
CA LYS A 220 46.35 -11.38 52.36
C LYS A 220 45.89 -9.98 51.94
N THR A 221 46.26 -9.54 50.73
CA THR A 221 45.90 -8.22 50.20
C THR A 221 44.73 -8.28 49.19
N TYR A 222 43.96 -9.38 49.23
CA TYR A 222 42.84 -9.67 48.33
C TYR A 222 43.27 -9.56 46.85
N SER A 223 44.41 -10.17 46.56
CA SER A 223 45.03 -10.19 45.24
C SER A 223 45.61 -11.57 44.95
N GLN A 224 46.13 -11.75 43.75
CA GLN A 224 46.75 -13.02 43.34
C GLN A 224 48.09 -12.74 42.68
N LEU A 225 48.97 -13.74 42.58
CA LEU A 225 50.19 -13.60 41.80
C LEU A 225 49.86 -13.28 40.33
N LEU A 226 50.70 -12.46 39.70
CA LEU A 226 50.48 -11.91 38.36
C LEU A 226 50.13 -12.97 37.29
N VAL A 227 49.02 -12.77 36.58
CA VAL A 227 48.55 -13.62 35.48
C VAL A 227 48.67 -12.86 34.16
N THR A 228 49.58 -13.32 33.28
CA THR A 228 49.99 -12.58 32.07
C THR A 228 49.44 -13.17 30.76
N LYS A 229 48.34 -13.94 30.81
CA LYS A 229 47.72 -14.60 29.63
C LYS A 229 47.55 -13.68 28.42
N SER A 230 47.04 -12.47 28.66
CA SER A 230 46.75 -11.48 27.62
C SER A 230 47.97 -10.66 27.19
N TRP A 231 49.15 -10.94 27.77
CA TRP A 231 50.36 -10.16 27.49
C TRP A 231 51.14 -10.75 26.32
N SER A 232 51.40 -9.91 25.32
CA SER A 232 52.36 -10.15 24.23
C SER A 232 53.63 -9.36 24.47
N ARG A 233 54.69 -9.61 23.68
CA ARG A 233 55.96 -8.86 23.73
C ARG A 233 55.74 -7.33 23.73
N TRP A 234 54.72 -6.85 23.04
CA TRP A 234 54.42 -5.42 22.93
C TRP A 234 53.67 -4.86 24.14
N THR A 235 52.95 -5.70 24.88
CA THR A 235 52.05 -5.29 25.96
C THR A 235 52.59 -5.57 27.36
N VAL A 236 53.81 -6.09 27.48
CA VAL A 236 54.49 -6.16 28.77
C VAL A 236 54.80 -4.72 29.24
N PRO A 237 54.55 -4.37 30.52
CA PRO A 237 54.94 -3.08 31.08
C PRO A 237 56.42 -2.77 30.89
N THR A 238 56.76 -1.50 30.66
CA THR A 238 58.15 -1.08 30.42
C THR A 238 59.08 -1.44 31.58
N PHE A 239 58.58 -1.37 32.82
CA PHE A 239 59.36 -1.75 34.00
C PHE A 239 59.75 -3.24 34.01
N LEU A 240 58.96 -4.12 33.37
CA LEU A 240 59.28 -5.55 33.24
C LEU A 240 60.08 -5.88 31.98
N LYS A 241 59.97 -5.07 30.93
CA LYS A 241 60.76 -5.25 29.70
C LYS A 241 62.25 -4.99 29.95
N ASN A 242 62.54 -3.97 30.76
CA ASN A 242 63.91 -3.49 30.99
C ASN A 242 64.46 -3.88 32.35
N ALA A 243 63.69 -4.59 33.19
CA ALA A 243 64.19 -5.08 34.47
C ALA A 243 65.01 -6.36 34.27
N ASP A 244 66.26 -6.30 34.70
CA ASP A 244 67.12 -7.47 34.87
C ASP A 244 66.67 -8.34 36.06
N VAL A 245 65.93 -7.73 36.99
CA VAL A 245 65.47 -8.39 38.22
C VAL A 245 64.33 -9.38 37.92
N PRO A 246 64.45 -10.65 38.34
CA PRO A 246 63.38 -11.64 38.16
C PRO A 246 62.28 -11.47 39.20
N TYR A 247 61.04 -11.61 38.75
CA TYR A 247 59.85 -11.58 39.61
C TYR A 247 59.06 -12.88 39.50
N TRP A 248 58.64 -13.44 40.62
CA TRP A 248 57.63 -14.49 40.67
C TRP A 248 56.33 -14.00 40.04
N ILE A 249 55.74 -14.89 39.24
CA ILE A 249 54.42 -14.72 38.64
C ILE A 249 53.56 -15.93 38.99
N GLY A 250 52.24 -15.82 38.78
CA GLY A 250 51.27 -16.81 39.22
C GLY A 250 51.19 -18.02 38.30
N LEU A 251 52.33 -18.56 37.86
CA LEU A 251 52.41 -19.71 36.96
C LEU A 251 53.24 -20.81 37.62
N GLN A 252 52.62 -22.00 37.77
CA GLN A 252 53.19 -23.15 38.46
C GLN A 252 53.00 -24.42 37.61
N LYS A 253 53.92 -25.36 37.74
CA LYS A 253 53.87 -26.69 37.16
C LYS A 253 53.48 -27.68 38.26
N GLY A 254 52.51 -28.53 37.97
CA GLY A 254 52.10 -29.58 38.91
C GLY A 254 51.09 -30.53 38.31
N ARG A 255 50.57 -31.42 39.15
CA ARG A 255 49.52 -32.37 38.78
C ARG A 255 48.18 -31.66 38.80
N PHE A 256 47.47 -31.65 37.67
CA PHE A 256 46.22 -30.88 37.53
C PHE A 256 45.07 -31.55 38.32
N PRO A 257 44.28 -30.82 39.15
CA PRO A 257 43.28 -31.44 40.04
C PRO A 257 42.17 -32.27 39.38
N TRP A 258 41.79 -32.01 38.13
CA TRP A 258 40.71 -32.75 37.45
C TRP A 258 41.16 -34.00 36.69
N TYR A 259 42.46 -34.30 36.64
CA TYR A 259 42.95 -35.58 36.14
C TYR A 259 42.74 -36.75 37.13
N ASP A 260 42.13 -36.49 38.29
CA ASP A 260 41.69 -37.52 39.23
C ASP A 260 40.41 -38.26 38.76
N TYR A 261 39.74 -37.78 37.70
CA TYR A 261 38.63 -38.50 37.06
C TYR A 261 39.11 -39.22 35.80
N GLY A 262 39.42 -40.51 35.98
CA GLY A 262 39.85 -41.44 34.93
C GLY A 262 38.84 -41.59 33.81
N TRP A 263 39.13 -40.94 32.68
CA TRP A 263 38.61 -41.32 31.37
C TRP A 263 39.73 -41.19 30.34
N LEU A 264 40.52 -42.25 30.24
CA LEU A 264 41.10 -42.80 29.02
C LEU A 264 41.82 -44.09 29.44
N GLU A 265 41.07 -45.20 29.42
CA GLU A 265 41.68 -46.51 29.22
C GLU A 265 42.33 -46.49 27.84
N GLU A 266 43.65 -46.31 27.83
CA GLU A 266 44.64 -46.90 26.93
C GLU A 266 46.00 -46.32 27.35
N GLU A 267 46.49 -46.82 28.49
CA GLU A 267 47.86 -46.55 28.96
C GLU A 267 48.83 -47.54 28.30
N ASP A 268 49.84 -46.97 27.64
CA ASP A 268 51.11 -47.61 27.36
C ASP A 268 51.75 -47.95 28.73
N PRO A 269 52.09 -49.21 29.04
CA PRO A 269 52.49 -49.64 30.38
C PRO A 269 53.88 -49.13 30.83
N GLU A 270 54.47 -48.15 30.14
CA GLU A 270 55.82 -47.64 30.40
C GLU A 270 55.87 -46.17 30.88
N SER A 271 54.74 -45.49 31.07
CA SER A 271 54.72 -44.12 31.62
C SER A 271 53.92 -44.03 32.93
N GLU A 272 54.54 -44.36 34.05
CA GLU A 272 53.94 -44.29 35.40
C GLU A 272 53.69 -42.86 35.95
N GLU A 273 53.85 -41.80 35.16
CA GLU A 273 53.74 -40.42 35.66
C GLU A 273 52.70 -39.61 34.85
N ALA A 274 51.63 -39.19 35.53
CA ALA A 274 50.63 -38.28 34.96
C ALA A 274 51.30 -37.02 34.37
N PRO A 275 50.85 -36.52 33.20
CA PRO A 275 51.51 -35.40 32.55
C PRO A 275 51.41 -34.14 33.42
N GLU A 276 52.55 -33.69 33.93
CA GLU A 276 52.66 -32.41 34.64
C GLU A 276 52.30 -31.26 33.69
N ALA A 277 51.36 -30.42 34.11
CA ALA A 277 50.89 -29.28 33.32
C ALA A 277 51.22 -27.95 34.00
N TRP A 278 51.40 -26.91 33.19
CA TRP A 278 51.53 -25.54 33.68
C TRP A 278 50.15 -24.91 33.80
N PHE A 279 49.86 -24.33 34.95
CA PHE A 279 48.61 -23.66 35.24
C PHE A 279 48.84 -22.34 35.98
N TRP A 280 47.91 -21.42 35.78
CA TRP A 280 47.91 -20.16 36.50
C TRP A 280 47.25 -20.32 37.87
N VAL A 281 47.58 -19.44 38.81
CA VAL A 281 46.93 -19.37 40.13
C VAL A 281 45.42 -19.15 40.08
N ASP A 282 44.86 -18.73 38.93
CA ASP A 282 43.42 -18.63 38.68
C ASP A 282 42.76 -19.93 38.19
N GLY A 283 43.51 -21.04 38.16
CA GLY A 283 43.04 -22.38 37.81
C GLY A 283 43.00 -22.69 36.32
N SER A 284 43.43 -21.77 35.45
CA SER A 284 43.46 -22.01 34.01
C SER A 284 44.76 -22.64 33.51
N LEU A 285 44.69 -23.31 32.36
CA LEU A 285 45.86 -23.88 31.69
C LEU A 285 46.73 -22.82 31.02
N TYR A 286 48.03 -23.08 31.00
CA TYR A 286 48.98 -22.31 30.19
C TYR A 286 49.05 -22.89 28.77
N GLU A 287 48.46 -22.19 27.80
CA GLU A 287 48.25 -22.69 26.43
C GLU A 287 49.49 -22.69 25.52
N ARG A 288 50.62 -22.09 25.94
CA ARG A 288 51.79 -21.98 25.03
C ARG A 288 52.63 -23.26 25.04
N PRO A 289 53.08 -23.75 23.87
CA PRO A 289 53.96 -24.93 23.80
C PRO A 289 55.28 -24.62 24.51
N TRP A 290 55.48 -25.15 25.71
CA TRP A 290 56.79 -25.15 26.34
C TRP A 290 57.56 -26.39 25.90
N GLN A 291 58.85 -26.23 25.61
CA GLN A 291 59.70 -27.36 25.22
C GLN A 291 59.71 -28.39 26.36
N SER A 292 59.52 -29.65 26.04
CA SER A 292 59.20 -30.78 26.95
C SER A 292 60.20 -31.07 28.10
N LYS A 293 61.14 -30.18 28.41
CA LYS A 293 62.19 -30.37 29.42
C LYS A 293 62.57 -29.07 30.18
N SER A 294 61.61 -28.38 30.81
CA SER A 294 61.94 -27.36 31.83
C SER A 294 62.28 -27.99 33.17
N ASN A 295 63.46 -27.65 33.72
CA ASN A 295 63.90 -28.07 35.05
C ASN A 295 63.38 -27.14 36.15
N GLY A 296 62.07 -26.83 36.17
CA GLY A 296 61.48 -25.87 37.12
C GLY A 296 59.99 -26.10 37.33
N THR A 297 59.55 -25.94 38.58
CA THR A 297 58.16 -26.10 39.00
C THR A 297 57.39 -24.79 39.16
N CYS A 298 58.08 -23.63 39.15
CA CYS A 298 57.45 -22.31 39.14
C CYS A 298 58.02 -21.43 38.03
N ALA A 299 57.39 -20.27 37.77
CA ALA A 299 57.88 -19.35 36.75
C ALA A 299 58.17 -17.94 37.27
N ILE A 300 59.20 -17.35 36.68
CA ILE A 300 59.56 -15.94 36.84
C ILE A 300 59.38 -15.19 35.53
N ILE A 301 59.23 -13.87 35.62
CA ILE A 301 59.35 -12.95 34.49
C ILE A 301 60.61 -12.09 34.63
N SER A 302 61.40 -12.02 33.56
CA SER A 302 62.63 -11.22 33.47
C SER A 302 62.87 -10.82 32.01
N HIS A 303 63.28 -9.58 31.75
CA HIS A 303 63.37 -9.01 30.39
C HIS A 303 62.11 -9.23 29.54
N GLY A 304 60.94 -9.09 30.17
CA GLY A 304 59.63 -9.33 29.54
C GLY A 304 59.37 -10.74 29.04
N SER A 305 60.17 -11.73 29.45
CA SER A 305 60.02 -13.14 29.07
C SER A 305 59.79 -14.02 30.30
N ILE A 306 58.88 -14.98 30.17
CA ILE A 306 58.59 -15.97 31.21
C ILE A 306 59.64 -17.07 31.14
N LYS A 307 60.25 -17.41 32.27
CA LYS A 307 61.25 -18.46 32.40
C LYS A 307 60.88 -19.37 33.59
N PRO A 308 60.95 -20.71 33.43
CA PRO A 308 60.74 -21.64 34.53
C PRO A 308 61.98 -21.65 35.44
N THR A 309 61.75 -21.90 36.72
CA THR A 309 62.77 -22.03 37.75
C THR A 309 62.27 -22.95 38.86
N GLN A 310 63.19 -23.46 39.67
CA GLN A 310 62.83 -24.21 40.87
C GLN A 310 62.34 -23.25 41.96
N CYS A 311 61.40 -23.74 42.77
CA CYS A 311 60.78 -22.97 43.87
C CYS A 311 60.56 -23.82 45.13
N THR A 312 61.10 -25.04 45.18
CA THR A 312 60.95 -25.96 46.32
C THR A 312 62.04 -25.78 47.37
N GLY A 313 63.11 -25.05 47.04
CA GLY A 313 64.23 -24.79 47.93
C GLY A 313 63.98 -23.57 48.83
N PRO A 314 64.45 -23.57 50.08
CA PRO A 314 64.32 -22.43 50.99
C PRO A 314 65.09 -21.18 50.53
N ASN A 315 66.01 -21.34 49.57
CA ASN A 315 66.82 -20.26 49.00
C ASN A 315 66.29 -19.76 47.65
N ASP A 316 65.16 -20.30 47.17
CA ASP A 316 64.54 -19.90 45.90
C ASP A 316 63.73 -18.61 46.12
N LEU A 317 64.45 -17.52 46.41
CA LEU A 317 63.88 -16.24 46.81
C LEU A 317 63.92 -15.24 45.65
N HIS A 318 62.76 -14.76 45.22
CA HIS A 318 62.62 -13.70 44.24
C HIS A 318 61.65 -12.63 44.70
N LEU A 319 61.73 -11.45 44.09
CA LEU A 319 60.66 -10.46 44.20
C LEU A 319 59.39 -11.06 43.56
N TRP A 320 58.21 -10.53 43.85
CA TRP A 320 56.97 -11.02 43.24
C TRP A 320 56.08 -9.86 42.81
N ILE A 321 55.11 -10.18 41.97
CA ILE A 321 54.11 -9.21 41.53
C ILE A 321 52.73 -9.77 41.83
N CYS A 322 51.92 -9.02 42.57
CA CYS A 322 50.50 -9.30 42.74
C CYS A 322 49.66 -8.51 41.76
N GLU A 323 48.49 -9.03 41.40
CA GLU A 323 47.49 -8.35 40.61
C GLU A 323 46.10 -8.42 41.26
N LYS A 324 45.30 -7.38 41.04
CA LYS A 324 43.84 -7.39 41.26
C LYS A 324 43.15 -6.46 40.28
N ALA A 325 41.83 -6.61 40.13
CA ALA A 325 41.04 -5.72 39.28
C ALA A 325 41.12 -4.27 39.77
N ALA A 326 41.27 -3.33 38.83
CA ALA A 326 41.14 -1.92 39.15
C ALA A 326 39.66 -1.57 39.33
N GLY A 327 39.37 -0.75 40.34
CA GLY A 327 38.02 -0.33 40.67
C GLY A 327 38.05 0.55 41.92
N PRO A 328 36.96 1.29 42.21
CA PRO A 328 36.87 2.01 43.47
C PRO A 328 37.10 1.01 44.60
N SER A 329 38.07 1.27 45.47
CA SER A 329 38.24 0.48 46.68
C SER A 329 36.90 0.49 47.39
N LEU A 330 36.19 -0.65 47.42
CA LEU A 330 34.98 -0.78 48.21
C LEU A 330 35.40 -0.40 49.64
N PRO A 331 34.86 0.68 50.22
CA PRO A 331 35.09 0.95 51.62
C PRO A 331 34.42 -0.21 52.37
N PHE A 332 35.21 -0.94 53.14
CA PHE A 332 34.71 -1.89 54.12
C PHE A 332 33.78 -1.21 55.12
#